data_AF-A0A1B3B7B5-F1
#
_entry.id   AF-A0A1B3B7B5-F1
#
_cell.length_a   1.000
_cell.length_b   1.000
_cell.length_c   1.000
_cell.angle_alpha   90.00
_cell.angle_beta   90.00
_cell.angle_gamma   90.00
#
_symmetry.space_group_name_H-M   'P 1'
#
loop_
_entity.id
_entity.type
_entity.pdbx_description
1 polymer ?
#
loop_
_entity_poly.entity_id
_entity_poly.type
_entity_poly.pdbx_seq_one_letter_code
_entity_poly.pdbx_strand_id
1 'polypeptide(L)'
;MAPGVFHFSRLDPLEDSFFRISKWILGLLQCWPLDRLNRITKIKLVLHLTILLTAALGEIRSSWLLRKSLLEAIDALSPGVTKLVTWIKLVCFLIYRKDLELILKSLLEHCKTDTKDSRKNYLIRKISYFNNMCCSVLYINAITTSVSFGFKPIVVWAYQYFVNEKRNTWVDLPYRAALPYEDMTEMNKPMYTFMYCFLAYSGLVTTFAVSGTDGTFLCFCMYISVAYQCLQEDFKSTFKVHAANDPKRSKILYNDLSALIRRQQKIIEIFNSFNRVYTFMIFIHFVSASILLALLSINL
;
A
#
# COMPACT_ATOMS: atom_id res chain seq x y z
N MET A 1 17.85 25.05 -0.21
CA MET A 1 16.51 25.13 0.41
C MET A 1 15.98 23.73 0.64
N ALA A 2 16.18 23.21 1.85
CA ALA A 2 15.69 21.89 2.25
C ALA A 2 14.16 21.93 2.44
N PRO A 3 13.40 20.91 1.99
CA PRO A 3 11.98 20.83 2.30
C PRO A 3 11.83 20.65 3.82
N GLY A 4 10.94 21.42 4.45
CA GLY A 4 10.69 21.40 5.88
C GLY A 4 10.39 20.00 6.40
N VAL A 5 11.44 19.38 6.96
CA VAL A 5 11.41 18.11 7.68
C VAL A 5 10.79 18.39 9.05
N PHE A 6 9.60 17.83 9.26
CA PHE A 6 8.92 17.62 10.52
C PHE A 6 8.97 18.74 11.58
N HIS A 7 7.90 19.55 11.63
CA HIS A 7 7.44 20.02 12.93
C HIS A 7 6.77 18.85 13.67
N PHE A 8 7.57 18.03 14.34
CA PHE A 8 7.08 17.15 15.41
C PHE A 8 6.69 18.05 16.58
N SER A 9 5.41 18.38 16.68
CA SER A 9 4.84 18.80 17.96
C SER A 9 5.01 17.65 18.96
N ARG A 10 5.37 17.96 20.20
CA ARG A 10 5.40 17.03 21.36
C ARG A 10 4.00 16.47 21.71
N LEU A 11 3.25 15.91 20.77
CA LEU A 11 1.82 15.58 20.88
C LEU A 11 1.58 14.06 20.78
N ASP A 12 0.74 13.57 21.71
CA ASP A 12 0.06 12.26 21.78
C ASP A 12 0.76 11.03 21.12
N PRO A 13 1.24 10.04 21.92
CA PRO A 13 1.87 8.80 21.40
C PRO A 13 1.04 8.03 20.36
N LEU A 14 -0.29 8.21 20.37
CA LEU A 14 -1.17 7.64 19.36
C LEU A 14 -0.96 8.30 17.99
N GLU A 15 -0.86 9.63 17.90
CA GLU A 15 -0.69 10.33 16.62
C GLU A 15 0.60 9.93 15.91
N ASP A 16 1.68 9.73 16.67
CA ASP A 16 2.97 9.31 16.15
C ASP A 16 2.97 7.87 15.63
N SER A 17 2.16 6.99 16.24
CA SER A 17 2.09 5.57 15.89
C SER A 17 0.99 5.25 14.87
N PHE A 18 0.03 6.14 14.69
CA PHE A 18 -1.12 5.98 13.80
C PHE A 18 -0.69 5.97 12.32
N PHE A 19 -0.88 4.83 11.66
CA PHE A 19 -0.50 4.61 10.25
C PHE A 19 0.96 5.00 9.92
N ARG A 20 1.87 4.96 10.90
CA ARG A 20 3.22 5.56 10.79
C ARG A 20 3.98 5.11 9.55
N ILE A 21 4.06 3.79 9.33
CA ILE A 21 4.82 3.24 8.20
C ILE A 21 4.14 3.53 6.86
N SER A 22 2.83 3.31 6.76
CA SER A 22 2.07 3.62 5.53
C SER A 22 2.12 5.10 5.17
N LYS A 23 2.03 5.99 6.17
CA LYS A 23 2.20 7.43 6.02
C LYS A 23 3.60 7.78 5.52
N TRP A 24 4.64 7.17 6.08
CA TRP A 24 6.01 7.41 5.63
C TRP A 24 6.21 6.98 4.17
N ILE A 25 5.76 5.78 3.82
CA ILE A 25 5.87 5.22 2.45
C ILE A 25 5.09 6.08 1.44
N LEU A 26 3.81 6.36 1.70
CA LEU A 26 2.99 7.18 0.81
C LEU A 26 3.41 8.64 0.80
N GLY A 27 4.06 9.12 1.87
CA GLY A 27 4.67 10.45 1.94
C GLY A 27 5.85 10.60 0.96
N LEU A 28 6.65 9.54 0.76
CA LEU A 28 7.72 9.53 -0.26
C LEU A 28 7.14 9.68 -1.67
N LEU A 29 5.98 9.07 -1.93
CA LEU A 29 5.23 9.24 -3.18
C LEU A 29 4.38 10.52 -3.21
N GLN A 30 4.33 11.26 -2.10
CA GLN A 30 3.48 12.44 -1.88
C GLN A 30 1.99 12.18 -2.15
N CYS A 31 1.55 10.94 -1.90
CA CYS A 31 0.20 10.45 -2.12
C CYS A 31 -0.60 10.28 -0.81
N TRP A 32 0.00 10.58 0.36
CA TRP A 32 -0.68 10.46 1.65
C TRP A 32 -1.91 11.38 1.73
N PRO A 33 -3.11 10.90 2.13
CA PRO A 33 -4.35 11.66 1.99
C PRO A 33 -4.40 12.97 2.79
N LEU A 34 -3.83 12.98 4.00
CA LEU A 34 -3.85 14.14 4.91
C LEU A 34 -2.87 15.25 4.49
N ASP A 35 -1.94 14.98 3.57
CA ASP A 35 -0.98 15.99 3.12
C ASP A 35 -1.64 16.99 2.16
N ARG A 36 -1.13 18.23 2.13
CA ARG A 36 -1.61 19.23 1.16
C ARG A 36 -0.98 18.99 -0.22
N LEU A 37 -1.82 18.99 -1.26
CA LEU A 37 -1.37 18.86 -2.65
C LEU A 37 -0.91 20.20 -3.23
N ASN A 38 0.36 20.52 -3.04
CA ASN A 38 1.00 21.68 -3.68
C ASN A 38 1.23 21.42 -5.20
N ARG A 39 1.47 22.48 -5.99
CA ARG A 39 1.71 22.36 -7.45
C ARG A 39 2.85 21.38 -7.78
N ILE A 40 3.96 21.47 -7.05
CA ILE A 40 5.13 20.57 -7.23
C ILE A 40 4.74 19.12 -6.95
N THR A 41 3.92 18.89 -5.92
CA THR A 41 3.46 17.56 -5.55
C THR A 41 2.58 16.94 -6.62
N LYS A 42 1.67 17.73 -7.21
CA LYS A 42 0.85 17.27 -8.33
C LYS A 42 1.72 16.88 -9.53
N ILE A 43 2.75 17.66 -9.85
CA ILE A 43 3.67 17.35 -10.96
C ILE A 43 4.43 16.04 -10.69
N LYS A 44 4.99 15.86 -9.48
CA LYS A 44 5.70 14.63 -9.10
C LYS A 44 4.79 13.40 -9.17
N LEU A 45 3.57 13.52 -8.70
CA LEU A 45 2.57 12.46 -8.74
C LEU A 45 2.21 12.07 -10.18
N VAL A 46 1.98 13.06 -11.06
CA VAL A 46 1.75 12.82 -12.49
C VAL A 46 2.96 12.13 -13.11
N LEU A 47 4.18 12.57 -12.79
CA LEU A 47 5.41 11.93 -13.27
C LEU A 47 5.48 10.46 -12.83
N HIS A 48 5.25 10.15 -11.54
CA HIS A 48 5.26 8.77 -11.04
C HIS A 48 4.18 7.90 -11.71
N LEU A 49 2.98 8.44 -11.92
CA LEU A 49 1.91 7.73 -12.63
C LEU A 49 2.27 7.45 -14.10
N THR A 50 2.86 8.42 -14.79
CA THR A 50 3.31 8.23 -16.18
C THR A 50 4.44 7.20 -16.25
N ILE A 51 5.43 7.25 -15.35
CA ILE A 51 6.51 6.26 -15.29
C ILE A 51 5.96 4.85 -15.09
N LEU A 52 5.05 4.67 -14.12
CA LEU A 52 4.40 3.38 -13.85
C LEU A 52 3.63 2.86 -15.07
N LEU A 53 2.82 3.72 -15.69
CA LEU A 53 2.00 3.33 -16.84
C LEU A 53 2.87 2.95 -18.03
N THR A 54 3.87 3.76 -18.37
CA THR A 54 4.78 3.49 -19.49
C THR A 54 5.55 2.18 -19.27
N ALA A 55 6.08 1.95 -18.06
CA ALA A 55 6.77 0.70 -17.72
C ALA A 55 5.83 -0.52 -17.81
N ALA A 56 4.60 -0.40 -17.26
CA ALA A 56 3.60 -1.46 -17.33
C ALA A 56 3.26 -1.84 -18.78
N LEU A 57 3.03 -0.83 -19.65
CA LEU A 57 2.75 -1.07 -21.06
C LEU A 57 3.93 -1.71 -21.78
N GLY A 58 5.16 -1.30 -21.47
CA GLY A 58 6.38 -1.90 -22.03
C GLY A 58 6.51 -3.39 -21.69
N GLU A 59 6.25 -3.74 -20.44
CA GLU A 59 6.33 -5.12 -19.93
C GLU A 59 5.23 -6.01 -20.49
N ILE A 60 3.99 -5.51 -20.53
CA ILE A 60 2.85 -6.20 -21.16
C ILE A 60 3.11 -6.41 -22.66
N ARG A 61 3.64 -5.40 -23.35
CA ARG A 61 4.02 -5.52 -24.76
C ARG A 61 5.13 -6.57 -24.94
N SER A 62 6.15 -6.56 -24.09
CA SER A 62 7.22 -7.58 -24.14
C SER A 62 6.67 -8.98 -23.94
N SER A 63 5.74 -9.17 -23.00
CA SER A 63 5.06 -10.46 -22.80
C SER A 63 4.33 -10.94 -24.06
N TRP A 64 3.61 -10.04 -24.72
CA TRP A 64 2.89 -10.36 -25.96
C TRP A 64 3.82 -10.80 -27.11
N LEU A 65 5.00 -10.18 -27.21
CA LEU A 65 6.01 -10.54 -28.21
C LEU A 65 6.66 -11.89 -27.89
N LEU A 66 6.91 -12.16 -26.59
CA LEU A 66 7.47 -13.41 -26.09
C LEU A 66 6.45 -14.56 -25.96
N ARG A 67 5.21 -14.39 -26.41
CA ARG A 67 4.10 -15.37 -26.23
C ARG A 67 4.39 -16.79 -26.73
N LYS A 68 5.42 -16.99 -27.56
CA LYS A 68 5.85 -18.31 -28.02
C LYS A 68 6.47 -19.15 -26.89
N SER A 69 7.07 -18.51 -25.89
CA SER A 69 7.63 -19.13 -24.71
C SER A 69 6.77 -18.70 -23.51
N LEU A 70 5.87 -19.58 -23.07
CA LEU A 70 4.89 -19.26 -22.01
C LEU A 70 5.58 -18.75 -20.74
N LEU A 71 6.66 -19.42 -20.31
CA LEU A 71 7.42 -19.05 -19.12
C LEU A 71 7.99 -17.62 -19.24
N GLU A 72 8.60 -17.30 -20.38
CA GLU A 72 9.18 -15.98 -20.61
C GLU A 72 8.12 -14.89 -20.76
N ALA A 73 6.98 -15.22 -21.36
CA ALA A 73 5.84 -14.32 -21.45
C ALA A 73 5.28 -14.01 -20.07
N ILE A 74 5.15 -15.01 -19.18
CA ILE A 74 4.66 -14.81 -17.81
C ILE A 74 5.67 -14.02 -16.96
N ASP A 75 6.97 -14.30 -17.10
CA ASP A 75 8.04 -13.57 -16.42
C ASP A 75 8.01 -12.07 -16.77
N ALA A 76 7.69 -11.72 -18.02
CA ALA A 76 7.47 -10.34 -18.45
C ALA A 76 6.10 -9.78 -18.02
N LEU A 77 5.05 -10.60 -18.04
CA LEU A 77 3.67 -10.18 -17.74
C LEU A 77 3.47 -9.85 -16.26
N SER A 78 4.02 -10.66 -15.37
CA SER A 78 3.86 -10.54 -13.92
C SER A 78 4.21 -9.14 -13.36
N PRO A 79 5.41 -8.59 -13.63
CA PRO A 79 5.73 -7.23 -13.22
C PRO A 79 4.84 -6.20 -13.93
N GLY A 80 4.49 -6.41 -15.20
CA GLY A 80 3.65 -5.47 -15.97
C GLY A 80 2.24 -5.34 -15.40
N VAL A 81 1.59 -6.47 -15.10
CA VAL A 81 0.28 -6.53 -14.45
C VAL A 81 0.36 -5.95 -13.03
N THR A 82 1.41 -6.26 -12.28
CA THR A 82 1.62 -5.68 -10.94
C THR A 82 1.69 -4.16 -10.99
N LYS A 83 2.46 -3.60 -11.93
CA LYS A 83 2.57 -2.15 -12.14
C LYS A 83 1.23 -1.54 -12.57
N LEU A 84 0.49 -2.19 -13.47
CA LEU A 84 -0.83 -1.73 -13.90
C LEU A 84 -1.84 -1.69 -12.76
N VAL A 85 -1.93 -2.75 -11.95
CA VAL A 85 -2.79 -2.82 -10.77
C VAL A 85 -2.41 -1.74 -9.76
N THR A 86 -1.11 -1.54 -9.54
CA THR A 86 -0.58 -0.51 -8.66
C THR A 86 -0.95 0.89 -9.14
N TRP A 87 -0.86 1.14 -10.45
CA TRP A 87 -1.29 2.38 -11.08
C TRP A 87 -2.78 2.62 -10.85
N ILE A 88 -3.63 1.60 -11.06
CA ILE A 88 -5.08 1.69 -10.80
C ILE A 88 -5.35 2.01 -9.32
N LYS A 89 -4.65 1.34 -8.39
CA LYS A 89 -4.77 1.60 -6.95
C LYS A 89 -4.41 3.04 -6.61
N LEU A 90 -3.30 3.57 -7.14
CA LEU A 90 -2.90 4.97 -6.92
C LEU A 90 -3.93 5.94 -7.49
N VAL A 91 -4.43 5.72 -8.71
CA VAL A 91 -5.48 6.56 -9.31
C VAL A 91 -6.73 6.56 -8.43
N CYS A 92 -7.16 5.40 -7.95
CA CYS A 92 -8.29 5.30 -7.03
C CYS A 92 -7.99 6.05 -5.71
N PHE A 93 -6.77 5.96 -5.18
CA PHE A 93 -6.34 6.68 -3.98
C PHE A 93 -6.44 8.20 -4.13
N LEU A 94 -6.19 8.71 -5.35
CA LEU A 94 -6.31 10.12 -5.66
C LEU A 94 -7.76 10.56 -5.85
N ILE A 95 -8.58 9.74 -6.53
CA ILE A 95 -10.01 9.99 -6.70
C ILE A 95 -10.70 10.03 -5.33
N TYR A 96 -10.45 9.04 -4.47
CA TYR A 96 -11.05 8.92 -3.15
C TYR A 96 -10.28 9.64 -2.04
N ARG A 97 -9.34 10.53 -2.39
CA ARG A 97 -8.45 11.17 -1.40
C ARG A 97 -9.21 11.87 -0.28
N LYS A 98 -10.28 12.61 -0.61
CA LYS A 98 -11.11 13.32 0.39
C LYS A 98 -11.86 12.35 1.31
N ASP A 99 -12.40 11.28 0.75
CA ASP A 99 -13.06 10.24 1.54
C ASP A 99 -12.07 9.57 2.49
N LEU A 100 -10.88 9.21 2.01
CA LEU A 100 -9.80 8.65 2.82
C LEU A 100 -9.38 9.60 3.94
N GLU A 101 -9.29 10.91 3.66
CA GLU A 101 -8.99 11.93 4.66
C GLU A 101 -10.05 11.95 5.78
N LEU A 102 -11.33 11.91 5.42
CA LEU A 102 -12.44 11.90 6.37
C LEU A 102 -12.45 10.62 7.23
N ILE A 103 -12.26 9.45 6.60
CA ILE A 103 -12.19 8.17 7.29
C ILE A 103 -11.00 8.16 8.28
N LEU A 104 -9.82 8.62 7.86
CA LEU A 104 -8.63 8.69 8.72
C LEU A 104 -8.87 9.58 9.94
N LYS A 105 -9.44 10.78 9.75
CA LYS A 105 -9.74 11.71 10.84
C LYS A 105 -10.77 11.13 11.81
N SER A 106 -11.85 10.56 11.28
CA SER A 106 -12.91 9.96 12.10
C SER A 106 -12.39 8.79 12.93
N LEU A 107 -11.56 7.93 12.34
CA LEU A 107 -10.96 6.79 13.02
C LEU A 107 -9.95 7.24 14.09
N LEU A 108 -9.11 8.24 13.79
CA LEU A 108 -8.19 8.83 14.76
C LEU A 108 -8.92 9.44 15.96
N GLU A 109 -9.98 10.21 15.72
CA GLU A 109 -10.80 10.79 16.78
C GLU A 109 -11.46 9.72 17.66
N HIS A 110 -11.92 8.62 17.05
CA HIS A 110 -12.46 7.48 17.77
C HIS A 110 -11.40 6.84 18.68
N CYS A 111 -10.22 6.54 18.14
CA CYS A 111 -9.13 5.95 18.90
C CYS A 111 -8.64 6.87 20.03
N LYS A 112 -8.54 8.18 19.80
CA LYS A 112 -8.18 9.16 20.84
C LYS A 112 -9.18 9.22 21.99
N THR A 113 -10.46 9.01 21.68
CA THR A 113 -11.48 8.94 22.74
C THR A 113 -11.27 7.71 23.62
N ASP A 114 -10.92 6.59 22.99
CA ASP A 114 -10.69 5.32 23.67
C ASP A 114 -9.39 5.24 24.46
N THR A 115 -8.34 5.95 24.06
CA THR A 115 -7.05 5.94 24.79
C THR A 115 -7.14 6.55 26.19
N LYS A 116 -8.24 7.24 26.53
CA LYS A 116 -8.52 7.72 27.89
C LYS A 116 -8.74 6.57 28.88
N ASP A 117 -9.18 5.40 28.40
CA ASP A 117 -9.30 4.18 29.19
C ASP A 117 -8.01 3.35 29.07
N SER A 118 -7.44 2.93 30.21
CA SER A 118 -6.15 2.23 30.24
C SER A 118 -6.16 0.88 29.53
N ARG A 119 -7.26 0.12 29.62
CA ARG A 119 -7.42 -1.18 28.96
C ARG A 119 -7.55 -1.00 27.46
N LYS A 120 -8.36 -0.05 27.02
CA LYS A 120 -8.53 0.25 25.58
C LYS A 120 -7.26 0.84 24.97
N ASN A 121 -6.57 1.71 25.69
CA ASN A 121 -5.26 2.23 25.28
C ASN A 121 -4.26 1.10 25.03
N TYR A 122 -4.21 0.09 25.92
CA TYR A 122 -3.38 -1.09 25.70
C TYR A 122 -3.74 -1.85 24.41
N LEU A 123 -5.02 -2.08 24.13
CA LEU A 123 -5.48 -2.72 22.89
C LEU A 123 -5.07 -1.93 21.65
N ILE A 124 -5.29 -0.62 21.66
CA ILE A 124 -4.93 0.28 20.56
C ILE A 124 -3.42 0.25 20.34
N ARG A 125 -2.61 0.42 21.38
CA ARG A 125 -1.14 0.39 21.26
C ARG A 125 -0.62 -0.95 20.73
N LYS A 126 -1.21 -2.07 21.17
CA LYS A 126 -0.87 -3.41 20.68
C LYS A 126 -1.14 -3.52 19.18
N ILE A 127 -2.30 -3.06 18.71
CA ILE A 127 -2.66 -3.07 17.30
C ILE A 127 -1.81 -2.08 16.49
N SER A 128 -1.53 -0.89 17.01
CA SER A 128 -0.62 0.08 16.37
C SER A 128 0.77 -0.52 16.16
N TYR A 129 1.31 -1.22 17.16
CA TYR A 129 2.60 -1.91 17.05
C TYR A 129 2.55 -3.02 15.99
N PHE A 130 1.54 -3.89 16.06
CA PHE A 130 1.37 -4.99 15.11
C PHE A 130 1.22 -4.49 13.67
N ASN A 131 0.43 -3.44 13.45
CA ASN A 131 0.27 -2.78 12.15
C ASN A 131 1.58 -2.27 11.60
N ASN A 132 2.36 -1.55 12.41
CA ASN A 132 3.66 -1.03 12.00
C ASN A 132 4.63 -2.17 11.66
N MET A 133 4.60 -3.27 12.41
CA MET A 133 5.40 -4.45 12.08
C MET A 133 4.98 -5.06 10.73
N CYS A 134 3.69 -5.34 10.53
CA CYS A 134 3.21 -5.93 9.28
C CYS A 134 3.49 -5.03 8.07
N CYS A 135 3.28 -3.71 8.18
CA CYS A 135 3.60 -2.77 7.12
C CYS A 135 5.11 -2.71 6.83
N SER A 136 5.95 -2.82 7.87
CA SER A 136 7.41 -2.88 7.70
C SER A 136 7.83 -4.14 6.98
N VAL A 137 7.27 -5.30 7.34
CA VAL A 137 7.52 -6.58 6.66
C VAL A 137 7.08 -6.50 5.20
N LEU A 138 5.89 -5.96 4.92
CA LEU A 138 5.40 -5.76 3.56
C LEU A 138 6.36 -4.89 2.74
N TYR A 139 6.82 -3.77 3.30
CA TYR A 139 7.77 -2.88 2.66
C TYR A 139 9.14 -3.53 2.41
N ILE A 140 9.70 -4.21 3.42
CA ILE A 140 11.00 -4.90 3.33
C ILE A 140 10.96 -5.99 2.24
N ASN A 141 9.88 -6.76 2.18
CA ASN A 141 9.70 -7.76 1.12
C ASN A 141 9.63 -7.09 -0.26
N ALA A 142 8.80 -6.05 -0.41
CA ALA A 142 8.63 -5.37 -1.68
C ALA A 142 9.90 -4.67 -2.18
N ILE A 143 10.70 -4.06 -1.28
CA ILE A 143 11.98 -3.44 -1.67
C ILE A 143 13.04 -4.49 -1.99
N THR A 144 13.10 -5.58 -1.22
CA THR A 144 14.02 -6.68 -1.50
C THR A 144 13.75 -7.27 -2.88
N THR A 145 12.49 -7.51 -3.22
CA THR A 145 12.10 -7.97 -4.57
C THR A 145 12.55 -6.98 -5.64
N SER A 146 12.26 -5.68 -5.49
CA SER A 146 12.67 -4.68 -6.49
C SER A 146 14.19 -4.58 -6.66
N VAL A 147 14.93 -4.64 -5.56
CA VAL A 147 16.40 -4.68 -5.57
C VAL A 147 16.89 -5.94 -6.27
N SER A 148 16.32 -7.11 -5.98
CA SER A 148 16.68 -8.36 -6.66
C SER A 148 16.49 -8.28 -8.17
N PHE A 149 15.36 -7.74 -8.65
CA PHE A 149 15.14 -7.51 -10.09
C PHE A 149 16.14 -6.51 -10.69
N GLY A 150 16.50 -5.46 -9.94
CA GLY A 150 17.48 -4.47 -10.35
C GLY A 150 18.94 -4.95 -10.35
N PHE A 151 19.32 -5.90 -9.50
CA PHE A 151 20.70 -6.37 -9.38
C PHE A 151 20.98 -7.69 -10.09
N LYS A 152 19.99 -8.58 -10.22
CA LYS A 152 20.11 -9.88 -10.91
C LYS A 152 20.80 -9.75 -12.28
N PRO A 153 20.37 -8.87 -13.21
CA PRO A 153 21.01 -8.80 -14.53
C PRO A 153 22.45 -8.30 -14.47
N ILE A 154 22.80 -7.42 -13.52
CA ILE A 154 24.18 -6.94 -13.32
C ILE A 154 25.07 -8.09 -12.84
N VAL A 155 24.59 -8.90 -11.90
CA VAL A 155 25.32 -10.05 -11.37
C VAL A 155 25.54 -11.09 -12.47
N VAL A 156 24.50 -11.41 -13.25
CA VAL A 156 24.60 -12.36 -14.37
C VAL A 156 25.58 -11.85 -15.42
N TRP A 157 25.49 -10.57 -15.79
CA TRP A 157 26.41 -9.96 -16.74
C TRP A 157 27.86 -9.96 -16.22
N ALA A 158 28.08 -9.59 -14.96
CA ALA A 158 29.42 -9.60 -14.35
C ALA A 158 30.01 -11.02 -14.37
N TYR A 159 29.22 -12.03 -14.04
CA TYR A 159 29.65 -13.43 -14.13
C TYR A 159 30.03 -13.82 -15.58
N GLN A 160 29.20 -13.46 -16.56
CA GLN A 160 29.51 -13.74 -17.98
C GLN A 160 30.76 -13.02 -18.47
N TYR A 161 30.97 -11.78 -18.02
CA TYR A 161 32.09 -10.93 -18.40
C TYR A 161 33.42 -11.44 -17.81
N PHE A 162 33.43 -11.74 -16.50
CA PHE A 162 34.65 -12.10 -15.78
C PHE A 162 34.99 -13.60 -15.83
N VAL A 163 33.98 -14.48 -15.88
CA VAL A 163 34.20 -15.94 -15.79
C VAL A 163 34.11 -16.61 -17.16
N ASN A 164 33.09 -16.27 -17.95
CA ASN A 164 32.85 -16.92 -19.25
C ASN A 164 33.50 -16.20 -20.44
N GLU A 165 34.26 -15.13 -20.19
CA GLU A 165 34.93 -14.30 -21.20
C GLU A 165 34.01 -13.76 -22.31
N LYS A 166 32.69 -13.71 -22.08
CA LYS A 166 31.70 -13.19 -23.03
C LYS A 166 31.62 -11.67 -22.92
N ARG A 167 32.62 -10.96 -23.47
CA ARG A 167 32.78 -9.51 -23.33
C ARG A 167 31.78 -8.65 -24.11
N ASN A 168 31.04 -9.24 -25.05
CA ASN A 168 30.11 -8.53 -25.94
C ASN A 168 28.63 -8.74 -25.57
N THR A 169 28.31 -9.35 -24.41
CA THR A 169 26.91 -9.50 -23.99
C THR A 169 26.39 -8.19 -23.39
N TRP A 170 25.15 -7.84 -23.77
CA TRP A 170 24.43 -6.75 -23.14
C TRP A 170 23.99 -7.16 -21.74
N VAL A 171 23.90 -6.19 -20.83
CA VAL A 171 23.28 -6.39 -19.51
C VAL A 171 21.78 -6.49 -19.74
N ASP A 172 21.13 -7.58 -19.34
CA ASP A 172 19.66 -7.70 -19.44
C ASP A 172 18.93 -6.58 -18.68
N LEU A 173 17.71 -6.24 -19.08
CA LEU A 173 16.90 -5.25 -18.36
C LEU A 173 16.39 -5.81 -17.02
N PRO A 174 16.18 -4.96 -15.98
CA PRO A 174 15.64 -5.40 -14.69
C PRO A 174 14.27 -6.06 -14.82
N TYR A 175 13.47 -5.52 -15.74
CA TYR A 175 12.17 -6.04 -16.14
C TYR A 175 12.19 -6.12 -17.67
N ARG A 176 11.74 -7.26 -18.21
CA ARG A 176 11.66 -7.45 -19.67
C ARG A 176 10.57 -6.53 -20.23
N ALA A 177 10.98 -5.52 -21.00
CA ALA A 177 10.11 -4.49 -21.54
C ALA A 177 10.48 -4.17 -22.99
N ALA A 178 9.48 -3.78 -23.79
CA ALA A 178 9.64 -3.40 -25.20
C ALA A 178 9.24 -1.91 -25.40
N LEU A 179 10.21 -0.99 -25.29
CA LEU A 179 10.01 0.46 -25.29
C LEU A 179 11.20 1.23 -25.92
N PRO A 180 11.09 1.84 -27.13
CA PRO A 180 10.03 1.71 -28.14
C PRO A 180 10.23 0.52 -29.08
N TYR A 181 11.42 -0.07 -29.11
CA TYR A 181 11.79 -1.20 -29.97
C TYR A 181 11.35 -2.53 -29.37
N GLU A 182 11.23 -3.55 -30.22
CA GLU A 182 10.99 -4.93 -29.79
C GLU A 182 12.25 -5.51 -29.13
N ASP A 183 13.40 -5.38 -29.80
CA ASP A 183 14.70 -5.62 -29.19
C ASP A 183 15.30 -4.31 -28.69
N MET A 184 15.43 -4.21 -27.37
CA MET A 184 15.96 -3.02 -26.70
C MET A 184 17.45 -2.81 -26.97
N THR A 185 18.19 -3.85 -27.40
CA THR A 185 19.62 -3.76 -27.74
C THR A 185 19.89 -3.02 -29.04
N GLU A 186 18.85 -2.78 -29.86
CA GLU A 186 18.92 -1.90 -31.04
C GLU A 186 19.14 -0.43 -30.66
N MET A 187 18.92 -0.05 -29.40
CA MET A 187 19.22 1.29 -28.91
C MET A 187 20.73 1.53 -28.76
N ASN A 188 21.11 2.80 -28.90
CA ASN A 188 22.46 3.21 -28.54
C ASN A 188 22.72 2.98 -27.03
N LYS A 189 23.99 2.76 -26.67
CA LYS A 189 24.39 2.41 -25.29
C LYS A 189 23.90 3.43 -24.23
N PRO A 190 24.01 4.75 -24.43
CA PRO A 190 23.51 5.73 -23.45
C PRO A 190 21.99 5.63 -23.21
N MET A 191 21.20 5.47 -24.28
CA MET A 191 19.75 5.34 -24.16
C MET A 191 19.35 4.02 -23.51
N TYR A 192 20.09 2.95 -23.79
CA TYR A 192 19.91 1.66 -23.11
C TYR A 192 20.13 1.78 -21.59
N THR A 193 21.22 2.43 -21.17
CA THR A 193 21.50 2.70 -19.74
C THR A 193 20.40 3.56 -19.11
N PHE A 194 19.92 4.58 -19.83
CA PHE A 194 18.79 5.39 -19.35
C PHE A 194 17.53 4.53 -19.15
N MET A 195 17.20 3.66 -20.10
CA MET A 195 16.06 2.75 -20.01
C MET A 195 16.19 1.75 -18.87
N TYR A 196 17.41 1.25 -18.64
CA TYR A 196 17.71 0.40 -17.48
C TYR A 196 17.39 1.14 -16.17
N CYS A 197 17.91 2.35 -15.99
CA CYS A 197 17.65 3.17 -14.81
C CYS A 197 16.17 3.52 -14.67
N PHE A 198 15.49 3.83 -15.78
CA PHE A 198 14.06 4.10 -15.82
C PHE A 198 13.24 2.90 -15.32
N LEU A 199 13.53 1.69 -15.82
CA LEU A 199 12.83 0.47 -15.42
C LEU A 199 13.12 0.11 -13.96
N ALA A 200 14.38 0.21 -13.51
CA ALA A 200 14.74 0.03 -12.11
C ALA A 200 14.01 1.02 -11.19
N TYR A 201 13.97 2.30 -11.57
CA TYR A 201 13.25 3.33 -10.83
C TYR A 201 11.74 3.09 -10.82
N SER A 202 11.15 2.64 -11.94
CA SER A 202 9.73 2.24 -11.99
C SER A 202 9.42 1.11 -11.00
N GLY A 203 10.36 0.17 -10.82
CA GLY A 203 10.29 -0.87 -9.79
C GLY A 203 10.21 -0.28 -8.38
N LEU A 204 11.07 0.68 -8.06
CA LEU A 204 11.05 1.37 -6.76
C LEU A 204 9.73 2.12 -6.52
N VAL A 205 9.22 2.85 -7.52
CA VAL A 205 7.93 3.53 -7.44
C VAL A 205 6.80 2.52 -7.20
N THR A 206 6.84 1.37 -7.87
CA THR A 206 5.89 0.27 -7.67
C THR A 206 5.94 -0.26 -6.25
N THR A 207 7.14 -0.50 -5.71
CA THR A 207 7.34 -0.96 -4.33
C THR A 207 6.70 -0.01 -3.33
N PHE A 208 6.99 1.30 -3.43
CA PHE A 208 6.39 2.28 -2.52
C PHE A 208 4.87 2.34 -2.67
N ALA A 209 4.37 2.23 -3.90
CA ALA A 209 2.95 2.36 -4.16
C ALA A 209 2.17 1.15 -3.62
N VAL A 210 2.61 -0.08 -3.92
CA VAL A 210 2.00 -1.32 -3.41
C VAL A 210 2.04 -1.34 -1.88
N SER A 211 3.23 -1.19 -1.30
CA SER A 211 3.39 -1.25 0.17
C SER A 211 2.63 -0.13 0.89
N GLY A 212 2.54 1.05 0.26
CA GLY A 212 1.77 2.17 0.75
C GLY A 212 0.26 1.93 0.71
N THR A 213 -0.30 1.55 -0.44
CA THR A 213 -1.75 1.34 -0.60
C THR A 213 -2.24 0.14 0.20
N ASP A 214 -1.51 -0.97 0.14
CA ASP A 214 -1.91 -2.23 0.77
C ASP A 214 -1.61 -2.21 2.28
N GLY A 215 -0.53 -1.54 2.68
CA GLY A 215 -0.29 -1.25 4.09
C GLY A 215 -1.36 -0.33 4.70
N THR A 216 -1.84 0.66 3.95
CA THR A 216 -2.94 1.53 4.41
C THR A 216 -4.24 0.73 4.55
N PHE A 217 -4.55 -0.14 3.59
CA PHE A 217 -5.69 -1.08 3.69
C PHE A 217 -5.61 -1.93 4.97
N LEU A 218 -4.46 -2.56 5.21
CA LEU A 218 -4.24 -3.38 6.40
C LEU A 218 -4.45 -2.58 7.70
N CYS A 219 -3.89 -1.37 7.75
CA CYS A 219 -4.05 -0.49 8.89
C CYS A 219 -5.52 -0.14 9.14
N PHE A 220 -6.31 0.20 8.11
CA PHE A 220 -7.75 0.44 8.27
C PHE A 220 -8.47 -0.77 8.87
N CYS A 221 -8.26 -1.97 8.30
CA CYS A 221 -8.88 -3.19 8.81
C CYS A 221 -8.58 -3.40 10.30
N MET A 222 -7.34 -3.21 10.71
CA MET A 222 -6.88 -3.44 12.07
C MET A 222 -7.38 -2.37 13.05
N TYR A 223 -7.39 -1.10 12.65
CA TYR A 223 -7.93 -0.02 13.50
C TYR A 223 -9.46 -0.06 13.59
N ILE A 224 -10.18 -0.45 12.53
CA ILE A 224 -11.62 -0.68 12.61
C ILE A 224 -11.90 -1.89 13.53
N SER A 225 -11.12 -2.96 13.43
CA SER A 225 -11.21 -4.12 14.32
C SER A 225 -11.00 -3.74 15.79
N VAL A 226 -9.97 -2.94 16.10
CA VAL A 226 -9.74 -2.51 17.49
C VAL A 226 -10.84 -1.58 17.99
N ALA A 227 -11.43 -0.74 17.13
CA ALA A 227 -12.58 0.09 17.50
C ALA A 227 -13.78 -0.78 17.93
N TYR A 228 -14.05 -1.89 17.23
CA TYR A 228 -15.07 -2.86 17.65
C TYR A 228 -14.70 -3.59 18.95
N GLN A 229 -13.43 -3.94 19.17
CA GLN A 229 -12.99 -4.55 20.43
C GLN A 229 -13.17 -3.59 21.61
N CYS A 230 -12.83 -2.31 21.43
CA CYS A 230 -13.07 -1.26 22.43
C CYS A 230 -14.57 -1.12 22.74
N LEU A 231 -15.43 -1.14 21.72
CA LEU A 231 -16.89 -1.12 21.90
C LEU A 231 -17.38 -2.36 22.66
N GLN A 232 -16.85 -3.55 22.37
CA GLN A 232 -17.22 -4.77 23.11
C GLN A 232 -16.85 -4.68 24.59
N GLU A 233 -15.71 -4.08 24.93
CA GLU A 233 -15.34 -3.83 26.32
C GLU A 233 -16.29 -2.84 27.01
N ASP A 234 -16.81 -1.86 26.28
CA ASP A 234 -17.82 -0.94 26.81
C ASP A 234 -19.18 -1.61 27.08
N PHE A 235 -19.61 -2.51 26.21
CA PHE A 235 -20.81 -3.32 26.48
C PHE A 235 -20.60 -4.16 27.75
N LYS A 236 -19.46 -4.86 27.87
CA LYS A 236 -19.15 -5.68 29.05
C LYS A 236 -19.11 -4.86 30.33
N SER A 237 -18.49 -3.68 30.32
CA SER A 237 -18.40 -2.82 31.50
C SER A 237 -19.77 -2.28 31.90
N THR A 238 -20.56 -1.81 30.94
CA THR A 238 -21.92 -1.28 31.16
C THR A 238 -22.84 -2.34 31.75
N PHE A 239 -22.86 -3.56 31.19
CA PHE A 239 -23.69 -4.65 31.74
C PHE A 239 -23.24 -5.10 33.13
N LYS A 240 -21.93 -5.09 33.43
CA LYS A 240 -21.43 -5.40 34.78
C LYS A 240 -21.89 -4.39 35.83
N VAL A 241 -21.88 -3.10 35.50
CA VAL A 241 -22.31 -2.03 36.42
C VAL A 241 -23.81 -2.15 36.74
N HIS A 242 -24.62 -2.52 35.75
CA HIS A 242 -26.08 -2.60 35.86
C HIS A 242 -26.62 -3.99 36.24
N ALA A 243 -25.76 -4.97 36.54
CA ALA A 243 -26.15 -6.32 36.95
C ALA A 243 -26.84 -6.39 38.34
N ALA A 244 -26.75 -5.34 39.15
CA ALA A 244 -27.47 -5.24 40.43
C ALA A 244 -28.88 -4.66 40.20
N ASN A 245 -29.91 -5.46 40.53
CA ASN A 245 -31.34 -5.23 40.29
C ASN A 245 -31.92 -4.02 41.06
N ASP A 246 -31.62 -2.79 40.62
CA ASP A 246 -32.29 -1.58 41.10
C ASP A 246 -33.18 -0.96 40.00
N PRO A 247 -34.52 -0.88 40.20
CA PRO A 247 -35.44 -0.31 39.22
C PRO A 247 -35.19 1.17 38.89
N LYS A 248 -34.53 1.96 39.76
CA LYS A 248 -34.13 3.34 39.43
C LYS A 248 -33.01 3.43 38.38
N ARG A 249 -32.30 2.32 38.12
CA ARG A 249 -31.23 2.25 37.10
C ARG A 249 -31.73 2.04 35.68
N SER A 250 -33.02 1.72 35.46
CA SER A 250 -33.54 1.41 34.12
C SER A 250 -33.36 2.57 33.11
N LYS A 251 -33.60 3.82 33.55
CA LYS A 251 -33.41 5.01 32.68
C LYS A 251 -31.93 5.30 32.41
N ILE A 252 -31.04 5.04 33.37
CA ILE A 252 -29.59 5.23 33.22
C ILE A 252 -29.04 4.18 32.25
N LEU A 253 -29.43 2.91 32.43
CA LEU A 253 -29.07 1.82 31.52
C LEU A 253 -29.54 2.11 30.09
N TYR A 254 -30.76 2.62 29.90
CA TYR A 254 -31.25 2.99 28.57
C TYR A 254 -30.38 4.07 27.92
N ASN A 255 -29.99 5.10 28.67
CA ASN A 255 -29.12 6.17 28.17
C ASN A 255 -27.72 5.65 27.79
N ASP A 256 -27.12 4.81 28.65
CA ASP A 256 -25.81 4.22 28.40
C ASP A 256 -25.86 3.31 27.16
N LEU A 257 -26.87 2.46 27.06
CA LEU A 257 -27.07 1.59 25.90
C LEU A 257 -27.30 2.38 24.61
N SER A 258 -28.08 3.46 24.67
CA SER A 258 -28.30 4.37 23.55
C SER A 258 -26.98 5.02 23.08
N ALA A 259 -26.10 5.40 24.01
CA ALA A 259 -24.79 5.92 23.69
C ALA A 259 -23.90 4.85 23.01
N LEU A 260 -23.93 3.60 23.47
CA LEU A 260 -23.20 2.49 22.86
C LEU A 260 -23.70 2.17 21.45
N ILE A 261 -25.01 2.15 21.23
CA ILE A 261 -25.61 1.91 19.91
C ILE A 261 -25.21 3.03 18.94
N ARG A 262 -25.28 4.30 19.36
CA ARG A 262 -24.82 5.44 18.55
C ARG A 262 -23.33 5.31 18.19
N ARG A 263 -22.52 4.85 19.13
CA ARG A 263 -21.09 4.60 18.89
C ARG A 263 -20.89 3.48 17.87
N GLN A 264 -21.63 2.37 17.97
CA GLN A 264 -21.59 1.28 17.01
C GLN A 264 -21.95 1.76 15.59
N GLN A 265 -23.02 2.56 15.46
CA GLN A 265 -23.44 3.13 14.17
C GLN A 265 -22.33 3.96 13.53
N LYS A 266 -21.60 4.78 14.31
CA LYS A 266 -20.44 5.52 13.79
C LYS A 266 -19.34 4.61 13.26
N ILE A 267 -19.02 3.52 13.96
CA ILE A 267 -18.01 2.55 13.48
C ILE A 267 -18.49 1.88 12.17
N ILE A 268 -19.78 1.56 12.07
CA ILE A 268 -20.39 1.01 10.85
C ILE A 268 -20.29 2.01 9.70
N GLU A 269 -20.55 3.30 9.94
CA GLU A 269 -20.41 4.35 8.91
C GLU A 269 -18.97 4.51 8.42
N ILE A 270 -17.99 4.46 9.33
CA ILE A 270 -16.56 4.45 8.99
C ILE A 270 -16.25 3.23 8.11
N PHE A 271 -16.71 2.04 8.52
CA PHE A 271 -16.51 0.80 7.77
C PHE A 271 -17.16 0.84 6.39
N ASN A 272 -18.41 1.31 6.27
CA ASN A 272 -19.10 1.41 4.99
C ASN A 272 -18.40 2.39 4.04
N SER A 273 -17.91 3.51 4.57
CA SER A 273 -17.13 4.48 3.79
C SER A 273 -15.81 3.88 3.32
N PHE A 274 -15.11 3.18 4.20
CA PHE A 274 -13.89 2.44 3.87
C PHE A 274 -14.15 1.36 2.80
N ASN A 275 -15.20 0.57 2.97
CA ASN A 275 -15.55 -0.51 2.06
C ASN A 275 -15.87 0.05 0.66
N ARG A 276 -16.61 1.16 0.57
CA ARG A 276 -16.89 1.84 -0.71
C ARG A 276 -15.62 2.22 -1.46
N VAL A 277 -14.59 2.71 -0.76
CA VAL A 277 -13.32 3.14 -1.36
C VAL A 277 -12.47 1.95 -1.80
N TYR A 278 -12.36 0.92 -0.96
CA TYR A 278 -11.42 -0.18 -1.19
C TYR A 278 -11.98 -1.36 -1.97
N THR A 279 -13.31 -1.55 -2.07
CA THR A 279 -13.92 -2.70 -2.75
C THR A 279 -13.34 -2.90 -4.16
N PHE A 280 -13.30 -1.83 -4.96
CA PHE A 280 -12.77 -1.92 -6.33
C PHE A 280 -11.27 -2.21 -6.37
N MET A 281 -10.48 -1.59 -5.48
CA MET A 281 -9.04 -1.84 -5.38
C MET A 281 -8.71 -3.29 -4.99
N ILE A 282 -9.51 -3.85 -4.08
CA ILE A 282 -9.41 -5.24 -3.64
C ILE A 282 -9.78 -6.18 -4.80
N PHE A 283 -10.89 -5.90 -5.48
CA PHE A 283 -11.36 -6.69 -6.62
C PHE A 283 -10.30 -6.78 -7.72
N ILE A 284 -9.76 -5.64 -8.18
CA ILE A 284 -8.77 -5.64 -9.26
C ILE A 284 -7.48 -6.36 -8.84
N HIS A 285 -7.08 -6.23 -7.57
CA HIS A 285 -5.92 -6.94 -7.04
C HIS A 285 -6.13 -8.45 -7.08
N PHE A 286 -7.26 -8.95 -6.56
CA PHE A 286 -7.54 -10.39 -6.55
C PHE A 286 -7.71 -10.95 -7.95
N VAL A 287 -8.46 -10.29 -8.84
CA VAL A 287 -8.62 -10.73 -10.23
C VAL A 287 -7.27 -10.85 -10.93
N SER A 288 -6.40 -9.84 -10.77
CA SER A 288 -5.06 -9.87 -11.36
C SER A 288 -4.19 -11.02 -10.82
N ALA A 289 -4.21 -11.24 -9.51
CA ALA A 289 -3.47 -12.32 -8.87
C ALA A 289 -3.98 -13.69 -9.32
N SER A 290 -5.30 -13.87 -9.41
CA SER A 290 -5.92 -15.10 -9.90
C SER A 290 -5.54 -15.42 -11.35
N ILE A 291 -5.53 -14.42 -12.24
CA ILE A 291 -5.10 -14.60 -13.63
C ILE A 291 -3.62 -15.02 -13.69
N LEU A 292 -2.74 -14.33 -12.95
CA LEU A 292 -1.31 -14.67 -12.93
C LEU A 292 -1.06 -16.08 -12.37
N LEU A 293 -1.74 -16.45 -11.28
CA LEU A 293 -1.66 -17.79 -10.69
C LEU A 293 -2.17 -18.85 -11.65
N ALA A 294 -3.31 -18.63 -12.32
CA ALA A 294 -3.83 -19.58 -13.31
C ALA A 294 -2.86 -19.81 -14.47
N LEU A 295 -2.23 -18.74 -14.98
CA LEU A 295 -1.22 -18.84 -16.04
C LEU A 295 0.03 -19.61 -15.57
N LEU A 296 0.48 -19.38 -14.33
CA LEU A 296 1.59 -20.11 -13.74
C LEU A 296 1.25 -21.60 -13.55
N SER A 297 0.03 -21.92 -13.13
CA SER A 297 -0.41 -23.31 -12.92
C SER A 297 -0.52 -24.11 -14.21
N ILE A 298 -0.79 -23.49 -15.36
CA ILE A 298 -0.80 -24.17 -16.66
C ILE A 298 0.59 -24.66 -17.07
N ASN A 299 1.66 -24.06 -16.52
CA ASN A 299 3.05 -24.37 -16.83
C ASN A 299 3.69 -25.38 -15.85
N LEU A 300 2.94 -25.87 -14.85
CA LEU A 300 3.34 -26.91 -13.90
C LEU A 300 2.70 -28.25 -14.27
#